data_AF-A0A562I8C3-F1
#
_entry.id   AF-A0A562I8C3-F1
#
_cell.length_a   1.000
_cell.length_b   1.000
_cell.length_c   1.000
_cell.angle_alpha   90.00
_cell.angle_beta   90.00
_cell.angle_gamma   90.00
#
_symmetry.space_group_name_H-M   'P 1'
#
loop_
_entity.id
_entity.type
_entity.pdbx_description
1 polymer ?
#
loop_
_entity_poly.entity_id
_entity_poly.type
_entity_poly.pdbx_seq_one_letter_code
_entity_poly.pdbx_strand_id
1 'polypeptide(L)'
;MFPSVDHLSEAVATLGKNGVLAPLADLIRQVYWRAADRHEPDLGDDAMSFGTTVWRNLTNLGAAQFAGLPGVDARIEDNSLEILCAGYIVRLYSLQGGAGASVESIRWEGSEARLGGAVENSRGGQLALDDEEQFPEAFTGVVPRRRHVRIAHAGDIDTGEALAYLGLPRDNRDGGSPWFQVQLWLGQPAHSVLAQAGDGPTVPDPALPGEVPIPDLDILVRPKRRGDGVPLSALA
;
A
#
# COMPACT_ATOMS: atom_id res chain seq x y z
N MET A 1 17.30 19.76 -21.80
CA MET A 1 16.15 19.61 -20.88
C MET A 1 15.15 18.69 -21.58
N PHE A 2 15.15 17.40 -21.26
CA PHE A 2 14.17 16.48 -21.83
C PHE A 2 12.81 16.78 -21.18
N PRO A 3 11.69 16.74 -21.93
CA PRO A 3 10.39 16.90 -21.31
C PRO A 3 10.23 15.83 -20.23
N SER A 4 9.82 16.25 -19.04
CA SER A 4 9.42 15.35 -17.96
C SER A 4 8.28 14.49 -18.47
N VAL A 5 8.57 13.24 -18.85
CA VAL A 5 7.54 12.27 -19.25
C VAL A 5 6.69 11.96 -18.03
N ASP A 6 5.39 12.23 -18.14
CA ASP A 6 4.42 11.91 -17.10
C ASP A 6 4.00 10.44 -17.23
N HIS A 7 4.82 9.57 -16.63
CA HIS A 7 4.64 8.13 -16.67
C HIS A 7 3.36 7.66 -15.98
N LEU A 8 2.90 8.37 -14.96
CA LEU A 8 1.66 8.03 -14.26
C LEU A 8 0.44 8.25 -15.15
N SER A 9 0.38 9.38 -15.87
CA SER A 9 -0.72 9.64 -16.81
C SER A 9 -0.77 8.61 -17.94
N GLU A 10 0.38 8.17 -18.46
CA GLU A 10 0.47 7.10 -19.47
C GLU A 10 -0.07 5.77 -18.93
N ALA A 11 0.32 5.40 -17.71
CA ALA A 11 -0.17 4.20 -17.04
C ALA A 11 -1.69 4.26 -16.82
N VAL A 12 -2.20 5.39 -16.33
CA VAL A 12 -3.64 5.59 -16.09
C VAL A 12 -4.43 5.50 -17.40
N ALA A 13 -3.97 6.15 -18.47
CA ALA A 13 -4.63 6.10 -19.77
C ALA A 13 -4.63 4.66 -20.34
N THR A 14 -3.51 3.95 -20.24
CA THR A 14 -3.37 2.59 -20.75
C THR A 14 -4.24 1.61 -19.98
N LEU A 15 -4.14 1.60 -18.65
CA LEU A 15 -4.94 0.72 -17.78
C LEU A 15 -6.44 1.05 -17.87
N GLY A 16 -6.79 2.32 -18.05
CA GLY A 16 -8.18 2.76 -18.28
C GLY A 16 -8.73 2.24 -19.61
N LYS A 17 -7.98 2.40 -20.70
CA LYS A 17 -8.38 1.93 -22.05
C LYS A 17 -8.56 0.42 -22.12
N ASN A 18 -7.75 -0.34 -21.38
CA ASN A 18 -7.84 -1.80 -21.33
C ASN A 18 -8.85 -2.31 -20.28
N GLY A 19 -9.66 -1.43 -19.69
CA GLY A 19 -10.75 -1.85 -18.81
C GLY A 19 -10.30 -2.35 -17.42
N VAL A 20 -9.11 -1.99 -16.95
CA VAL A 20 -8.64 -2.38 -15.61
C VAL A 20 -9.17 -1.45 -14.53
N LEU A 21 -9.02 -0.14 -14.74
CA LEU A 21 -9.25 0.84 -13.67
C LEU A 21 -10.71 0.94 -13.23
N ALA A 22 -11.66 1.14 -14.16
CA ALA A 22 -13.06 1.34 -13.77
C ALA A 22 -13.65 0.12 -13.02
N PRO A 23 -13.49 -1.13 -13.49
CA PRO A 23 -13.98 -2.30 -12.74
C PRO A 23 -13.28 -2.46 -11.38
N LEU A 24 -11.99 -2.17 -11.29
CA LEU A 24 -11.26 -2.26 -10.02
C LEU A 24 -11.74 -1.20 -9.02
N ALA A 25 -12.03 0.01 -9.48
CA ALA A 25 -12.62 1.06 -8.66
C ALA A 25 -13.98 0.66 -8.09
N ASP A 26 -14.84 0.09 -8.93
CA ASP A 26 -16.16 -0.38 -8.51
C ASP A 26 -16.07 -1.55 -7.54
N LEU A 27 -15.09 -2.44 -7.73
CA LEU A 27 -14.81 -3.52 -6.78
C LEU A 27 -14.40 -2.96 -5.42
N ILE A 28 -13.48 -1.99 -5.38
CA ILE A 28 -13.03 -1.35 -4.14
C ILE A 28 -14.21 -0.77 -3.37
N ARG A 29 -15.04 0.04 -4.04
CA ARG A 29 -16.23 0.64 -3.41
C ARG A 29 -17.19 -0.43 -2.88
N GLN A 30 -17.49 -1.46 -3.68
CA GLN A 30 -18.42 -2.52 -3.28
C GLN A 30 -17.91 -3.32 -2.09
N VAL A 31 -16.61 -3.62 -2.03
CA VAL A 31 -16.04 -4.39 -0.93
C VAL A 31 -16.07 -3.61 0.38
N TYR A 32 -15.69 -2.33 0.37
CA TYR A 32 -15.76 -1.50 1.58
C TYR A 32 -17.20 -1.31 2.04
N TRP A 33 -18.11 -0.98 1.12
CA TRP A 33 -19.52 -0.81 1.45
C TRP A 33 -20.14 -2.07 2.06
N ARG A 34 -19.90 -3.26 1.47
CA ARG A 34 -20.40 -4.53 2.02
C ARG A 34 -19.73 -4.93 3.34
N ALA A 35 -18.47 -4.58 3.52
CA ALA A 35 -17.78 -4.86 4.77
C ALA A 35 -18.35 -4.01 5.91
N ALA A 36 -18.68 -2.74 5.64
CA ALA A 36 -19.29 -1.84 6.63
C ALA A 36 -20.74 -2.25 6.95
N ASP A 37 -21.53 -2.60 5.93
CA ASP A 37 -22.91 -3.07 6.10
C ASP A 37 -23.03 -4.33 6.97
N ARG A 38 -21.99 -5.16 6.98
CA ARG A 38 -21.92 -6.40 7.78
C ARG A 38 -21.12 -6.26 9.07
N HIS A 39 -20.60 -5.07 9.36
CA HIS A 39 -19.77 -4.87 10.53
C HIS A 39 -20.65 -4.87 11.77
N GLU A 40 -20.40 -5.81 12.69
CA GLU A 40 -21.17 -5.97 13.92
C GLU A 40 -20.27 -5.80 15.15
N PRO A 41 -19.98 -4.55 15.58
CA PRO A 41 -19.12 -4.27 16.74
C PRO A 41 -19.59 -4.97 18.02
N ASP A 42 -20.91 -5.03 18.22
CA ASP A 42 -21.53 -5.69 19.39
C ASP A 42 -21.30 -7.20 19.42
N LEU A 43 -20.99 -7.82 18.27
CA LEU A 43 -20.63 -9.23 18.15
C LEU A 43 -19.12 -9.47 18.12
N GLY A 44 -18.32 -8.42 18.33
CA GLY A 44 -16.88 -8.49 18.47
C GLY A 44 -16.08 -8.19 17.19
N ASP A 45 -16.73 -7.68 16.13
CA ASP A 45 -15.97 -7.19 15.00
C ASP A 45 -15.19 -5.93 15.38
N ASP A 46 -13.93 -5.88 14.96
CA ASP A 46 -13.03 -4.73 15.15
C ASP A 46 -12.40 -4.28 13.82
N ALA A 47 -11.61 -3.21 13.88
CA ALA A 47 -10.90 -2.67 12.72
C ALA A 47 -9.98 -3.70 12.02
N MET A 48 -9.43 -4.67 12.77
CA MET A 48 -8.55 -5.69 12.21
C MET A 48 -9.35 -6.72 11.42
N SER A 49 -10.49 -7.17 11.96
CA SER A 49 -11.42 -8.10 11.29
C SER A 49 -12.01 -7.47 10.03
N PHE A 50 -12.35 -6.18 10.08
CA PHE A 50 -12.80 -5.40 8.93
C PHE A 50 -11.72 -5.31 7.85
N GLY A 51 -10.51 -4.86 8.22
CA GLY A 51 -9.39 -4.76 7.28
C GLY A 51 -9.03 -6.11 6.64
N THR A 52 -9.08 -7.19 7.42
CA THR A 52 -8.86 -8.56 6.92
C THR A 52 -9.94 -8.98 5.93
N THR A 53 -11.20 -8.68 6.22
CA THR A 53 -12.35 -8.99 5.36
C THR A 53 -12.27 -8.24 4.04
N VAL A 54 -11.99 -6.93 4.10
CA VAL A 54 -11.77 -6.09 2.92
C VAL A 54 -10.63 -6.65 2.08
N TRP A 55 -9.47 -6.91 2.67
CA TRP A 55 -8.30 -7.41 1.95
C TRP A 55 -8.59 -8.74 1.24
N ARG A 56 -9.15 -9.72 1.95
CA ARG A 56 -9.50 -11.02 1.38
C ARG A 56 -10.50 -10.90 0.24
N ASN A 57 -11.52 -10.05 0.40
CA ASN A 57 -12.53 -9.85 -0.62
C ASN A 57 -11.97 -9.16 -1.86
N LEU A 58 -11.14 -8.10 -1.71
CA LEU A 58 -10.48 -7.45 -2.84
C LEU A 58 -9.61 -8.42 -3.62
N THR A 59 -8.83 -9.24 -2.93
CA THR A 59 -7.93 -10.21 -3.58
C THR A 59 -8.70 -11.29 -4.32
N ASN A 60 -9.65 -11.95 -3.66
CA ASN A 60 -10.37 -13.08 -4.26
C ASN A 60 -11.36 -12.65 -5.34
N LEU A 61 -12.16 -11.61 -5.07
CA LEU A 61 -13.13 -11.12 -6.06
C LEU A 61 -12.41 -10.41 -7.21
N GLY A 62 -11.29 -9.75 -6.95
CA GLY A 62 -10.49 -9.11 -7.99
C GLY A 62 -9.93 -10.12 -8.98
N ALA A 63 -9.29 -11.19 -8.50
CA ALA A 63 -8.78 -12.24 -9.38
C ALA A 63 -9.90 -12.86 -10.23
N ALA A 64 -11.07 -13.12 -9.62
CA ALA A 64 -12.23 -13.65 -10.35
C ALA A 64 -12.82 -12.66 -11.36
N GLN A 65 -12.88 -11.37 -11.04
CA GLN A 65 -13.49 -10.33 -11.88
C GLN A 65 -12.69 -10.07 -13.15
N PHE A 66 -11.36 -10.16 -13.08
CA PHE A 66 -10.48 -9.96 -14.23
C PHE A 66 -10.16 -11.25 -14.99
N ALA A 67 -10.60 -12.41 -14.49
CA ALA A 67 -10.43 -13.68 -15.17
C ALA A 67 -11.12 -13.69 -16.54
N GLY A 68 -10.35 -13.95 -17.59
CA GLY A 68 -10.85 -14.04 -18.97
C GLY A 68 -11.07 -12.70 -19.67
N LEU A 69 -10.66 -11.58 -19.07
CA LEU A 69 -10.64 -10.29 -19.75
C LEU A 69 -9.49 -10.27 -20.78
N PRO A 70 -9.75 -10.01 -22.08
CA PRO A 70 -8.69 -10.03 -23.08
C PRO A 70 -7.55 -9.04 -22.79
N GLY A 71 -6.30 -9.50 -22.85
CA GLY A 71 -5.11 -8.66 -22.62
C GLY A 71 -4.87 -8.28 -21.15
N VAL A 72 -5.57 -8.94 -20.22
CA VAL A 72 -5.41 -8.76 -18.77
C VAL A 72 -5.22 -10.13 -18.13
N ASP A 73 -4.14 -10.28 -17.36
CA ASP A 73 -3.93 -11.44 -16.49
C ASP A 73 -4.03 -10.99 -15.04
N ALA A 74 -4.79 -11.72 -14.23
CA ALA A 74 -5.01 -11.40 -12.83
C ALA A 74 -4.83 -12.63 -11.95
N ARG A 75 -4.00 -12.51 -10.92
CA ARG A 75 -3.64 -13.61 -10.04
C ARG A 75 -3.45 -13.15 -8.60
N ILE A 76 -3.41 -14.13 -7.70
CA ILE A 76 -3.05 -13.91 -6.30
C ILE A 76 -1.58 -14.26 -6.15
N GLU A 77 -0.75 -13.25 -5.90
CA GLU A 77 0.69 -13.38 -5.70
C GLU A 77 1.04 -12.80 -4.31
N ASP A 78 1.74 -13.56 -3.47
CA ASP A 78 2.09 -13.17 -2.09
C ASP A 78 0.91 -12.63 -1.26
N ASN A 79 -0.25 -13.29 -1.36
CA ASN A 79 -1.52 -12.90 -0.73
C ASN A 79 -2.07 -11.53 -1.18
N SER A 80 -1.61 -11.00 -2.30
CA SER A 80 -2.10 -9.76 -2.92
C SER A 80 -2.64 -10.02 -4.31
N LEU A 81 -3.59 -9.19 -4.74
CA LEU A 81 -4.01 -9.15 -6.14
C LEU A 81 -2.90 -8.51 -6.99
N GLU A 82 -2.44 -9.24 -7.99
CA GLU A 82 -1.61 -8.75 -9.08
C GLU A 82 -2.39 -8.76 -10.38
N ILE A 83 -2.37 -7.66 -11.12
CA ILE A 83 -2.97 -7.52 -12.45
C ILE A 83 -1.88 -7.09 -13.42
N LEU A 84 -1.67 -7.88 -14.47
CA LEU A 84 -0.77 -7.60 -15.58
C LEU A 84 -1.60 -7.13 -16.77
N CYS A 85 -1.23 -5.99 -17.35
CA CYS A 85 -1.95 -5.43 -18.49
C CYS A 85 -1.06 -4.47 -19.28
N ALA A 86 -0.89 -4.72 -20.59
CA ALA A 86 -0.11 -3.88 -21.49
C ALA A 86 1.30 -3.54 -20.94
N GLY A 87 1.94 -4.54 -20.34
CA GLY A 87 3.26 -4.41 -19.72
C GLY A 87 3.31 -3.74 -18.35
N TYR A 88 2.19 -3.23 -17.83
CA TYR A 88 2.09 -2.72 -16.46
C TYR A 88 1.77 -3.84 -15.47
N ILE A 89 2.31 -3.70 -14.26
CA ILE A 89 2.06 -4.61 -13.13
C ILE A 89 1.38 -3.80 -12.02
N VAL A 90 0.10 -4.05 -11.81
CA VAL A 90 -0.73 -3.37 -10.80
C VAL A 90 -0.85 -4.26 -9.57
N ARG A 91 -0.59 -3.70 -8.38
CA ARG A 91 -0.85 -4.37 -7.10
C ARG A 91 -1.56 -3.47 -6.10
N LEU A 92 -2.40 -4.08 -5.26
CA LEU A 92 -3.15 -3.39 -4.22
C LEU A 92 -2.41 -3.43 -2.87
N TYR A 93 -2.61 -2.40 -2.05
CA TYR A 93 -2.14 -2.33 -0.67
C TYR A 93 -3.14 -1.59 0.22
N SER A 94 -3.37 -2.13 1.41
CA SER A 94 -4.08 -1.41 2.45
C SER A 94 -3.17 -0.35 3.09
N LEU A 95 -3.67 0.87 3.20
CA LEU A 95 -3.09 1.89 4.07
C LEU A 95 -3.55 1.66 5.51
N GLN A 96 -2.76 2.18 6.46
CA GLN A 96 -3.10 2.19 7.88
C GLN A 96 -3.77 3.52 8.22
N GLY A 97 -4.77 3.52 9.11
CA GLY A 97 -5.42 4.75 9.59
C GLY A 97 -6.78 5.08 8.97
N GLY A 98 -7.45 4.13 8.30
CA GLY A 98 -8.82 4.31 7.79
C GLY A 98 -8.95 5.47 6.79
N ALA A 99 -10.07 6.19 6.83
CA ALA A 99 -10.32 7.33 5.93
C ALA A 99 -9.32 8.50 6.08
N GLY A 100 -8.64 8.60 7.23
CA GLY A 100 -7.58 9.59 7.48
C GLY A 100 -6.18 9.15 7.03
N ALA A 101 -6.06 8.01 6.35
CA ALA A 101 -4.77 7.43 5.99
C ALA A 101 -3.96 8.34 5.05
N SER A 102 -2.69 8.56 5.41
CA SER A 102 -1.75 9.28 4.56
C SER A 102 -1.08 8.34 3.56
N VAL A 103 -1.11 8.69 2.29
CA VAL A 103 -0.42 7.94 1.22
C VAL A 103 1.10 7.93 1.38
N GLU A 104 1.67 8.92 2.07
CA GLU A 104 3.11 9.02 2.37
C GLU A 104 3.55 8.09 3.51
N SER A 105 2.59 7.53 4.27
CA SER A 105 2.89 6.60 5.37
C SER A 105 3.24 5.19 4.91
N ILE A 106 3.03 4.88 3.62
CA ILE A 106 3.29 3.55 3.08
C ILE A 106 4.78 3.18 3.21
N ARG A 107 5.04 1.91 3.50
CA ARG A 107 6.37 1.33 3.63
C ARG A 107 6.52 0.13 2.69
N TRP A 108 7.44 0.23 1.75
CA TRP A 108 7.70 -0.85 0.78
C TRP A 108 8.49 -2.01 1.38
N GLU A 109 9.34 -1.74 2.37
CA GLU A 109 10.20 -2.73 3.02
C GLU A 109 9.45 -3.82 3.78
N GLY A 110 8.13 -3.65 4.01
CA GLY A 110 7.31 -4.63 4.71
C GLY A 110 7.05 -5.94 3.95
N SER A 111 7.53 -6.08 2.71
CA SER A 111 7.45 -7.32 1.92
C SER A 111 8.45 -7.25 0.75
N GLU A 112 9.11 -8.37 0.41
CA GLU A 112 10.01 -8.45 -0.75
C GLU A 112 9.29 -8.08 -2.04
N ALA A 113 8.05 -8.53 -2.20
CA ALA A 113 7.18 -8.22 -3.33
C ALA A 113 6.82 -6.72 -3.44
N ARG A 114 6.64 -6.07 -2.28
CA ARG A 114 6.42 -4.61 -2.21
C ARG A 114 7.67 -3.86 -2.64
N LEU A 115 8.83 -4.27 -2.12
CA LEU A 115 10.12 -3.65 -2.38
C LEU A 115 10.59 -3.87 -3.82
N GLY A 116 10.40 -5.06 -4.39
CA GLY A 116 10.86 -5.42 -5.74
C GLY A 116 10.38 -4.44 -6.81
N GLY A 117 9.08 -4.13 -6.83
CA GLY A 117 8.52 -3.17 -7.79
C GLY A 117 9.01 -1.73 -7.58
N ALA A 118 9.24 -1.32 -6.33
CA ALA A 118 9.79 0.00 -6.01
C ALA A 118 11.27 0.12 -6.45
N VAL A 119 12.06 -0.94 -6.20
CA VAL A 119 13.46 -1.06 -6.63
C VAL A 119 13.55 -1.07 -8.16
N GLU A 120 12.72 -1.85 -8.84
CA GLU A 120 12.69 -1.91 -10.30
C GLU A 120 12.31 -0.56 -10.91
N ASN A 121 11.31 0.14 -10.38
CA ASN A 121 10.96 1.49 -10.84
C ASN A 121 12.07 2.52 -10.61
N SER A 122 12.90 2.32 -9.59
CA SER A 122 14.05 3.18 -9.29
C SER A 122 15.29 2.88 -10.14
N ARG A 123 15.35 1.77 -10.89
CA ARG A 123 16.47 1.45 -11.79
C ARG A 123 16.40 2.28 -13.08
N GLY A 124 17.55 2.79 -13.52
CA GLY A 124 17.67 3.61 -14.75
C GLY A 124 17.40 2.85 -16.07
N GLY A 125 17.32 1.52 -16.02
CA GLY A 125 16.90 0.66 -17.11
C GLY A 125 16.17 -0.56 -16.56
N GLN A 126 14.90 -0.70 -16.90
CA GLN A 126 14.12 -1.91 -16.62
C GLN A 126 14.37 -2.87 -17.79
N LEU A 127 15.07 -3.98 -17.52
CA LEU A 127 15.25 -5.07 -18.48
C LEU A 127 14.10 -6.05 -18.29
N ALA A 128 13.41 -6.38 -19.37
CA ALA A 128 12.26 -7.30 -19.39
C ALA A 128 12.62 -8.66 -20.01
N LEU A 129 13.88 -9.07 -19.89
CA LEU A 129 14.40 -10.23 -20.62
C LEU A 129 13.74 -11.56 -20.21
N ASP A 130 13.10 -11.62 -19.04
CA ASP A 130 12.50 -12.85 -18.50
C ASP A 130 10.96 -12.93 -18.67
N ASP A 131 10.28 -11.86 -19.14
CA ASP A 131 8.81 -11.76 -19.08
C ASP A 131 8.09 -12.11 -20.41
N GLU A 132 8.76 -12.00 -21.57
CA GLU A 132 8.16 -12.28 -22.88
C GLU A 132 7.80 -13.77 -23.07
N GLU A 133 8.59 -14.69 -22.52
CA GLU A 133 8.28 -16.13 -22.55
C GLU A 133 7.16 -16.51 -21.58
N GLN A 134 7.00 -15.74 -20.50
CA GLN A 134 6.10 -16.07 -19.40
C GLN A 134 4.70 -15.46 -19.58
N PHE A 135 4.58 -14.32 -20.29
CA PHE A 135 3.31 -13.57 -20.43
C PHE A 135 3.12 -12.92 -21.82
N PRO A 136 3.06 -13.71 -22.91
CA PRO A 136 3.06 -13.18 -24.28
C PRO A 136 1.83 -12.32 -24.61
N GLU A 137 0.67 -12.55 -23.97
CA GLU A 137 -0.57 -11.80 -24.23
C GLU A 137 -0.69 -10.50 -23.40
N ALA A 138 -0.08 -10.43 -22.22
CA ALA A 138 -0.12 -9.25 -21.35
C ALA A 138 1.02 -8.26 -21.61
N PHE A 139 2.11 -8.72 -22.25
CA PHE A 139 3.27 -7.91 -22.66
C PHE A 139 3.37 -7.84 -24.19
N THR A 140 2.35 -7.30 -24.84
CA THR A 140 2.44 -7.01 -26.28
C THR A 140 3.14 -5.67 -26.50
N GLY A 141 4.39 -5.65 -26.94
CA GLY A 141 5.10 -4.45 -27.39
C GLY A 141 6.24 -3.98 -26.46
N VAL A 142 6.51 -2.67 -26.47
CA VAL A 142 7.62 -2.08 -25.70
C VAL A 142 7.26 -2.05 -24.22
N VAL A 143 8.12 -2.61 -23.36
CA VAL A 143 7.92 -2.57 -21.91
C VAL A 143 7.93 -1.12 -21.41
N PRO A 144 6.87 -0.67 -20.71
CA PRO A 144 6.81 0.69 -20.19
C PRO A 144 7.92 0.95 -19.17
N ARG A 145 8.46 2.17 -19.18
CA ARG A 145 9.29 2.63 -18.06
C ARG A 145 8.43 2.81 -16.83
N ARG A 146 8.94 2.41 -15.67
CA ARG A 146 8.25 2.48 -14.38
C ARG A 146 6.93 1.69 -14.40
N ARG A 147 6.98 0.47 -14.94
CA ARG A 147 5.81 -0.40 -15.15
C ARG A 147 5.07 -0.85 -13.90
N HIS A 148 5.69 -0.77 -12.72
CA HIS A 148 5.02 -1.15 -11.48
C HIS A 148 4.11 -0.02 -11.02
N VAL A 149 2.82 -0.29 -10.93
CA VAL A 149 1.79 0.63 -10.45
C VAL A 149 1.22 0.08 -9.15
N ARG A 150 1.08 0.94 -8.14
CA ARG A 150 0.45 0.54 -6.88
C ARG A 150 -0.84 1.30 -6.67
N ILE A 151 -1.83 0.57 -6.14
CA ILE A 151 -3.07 1.13 -5.64
C ILE A 151 -3.06 0.99 -4.13
N ALA A 152 -2.95 2.13 -3.44
CA ALA A 152 -3.00 2.17 -1.98
C ALA A 152 -4.39 2.60 -1.54
N HIS A 153 -5.12 1.74 -0.86
CA HIS A 153 -6.53 1.94 -0.50
C HIS A 153 -6.74 1.96 1.01
N ALA A 154 -7.74 2.71 1.44
CA ALA A 154 -8.23 2.77 2.81
C ALA A 154 -9.75 2.97 2.77
N GLY A 155 -10.41 2.87 3.92
CA GLY A 155 -11.82 3.21 4.00
C GLY A 155 -12.29 3.37 5.42
N ASP A 156 -13.47 3.94 5.52
CA ASP A 156 -14.18 4.16 6.76
C ASP A 156 -14.99 2.91 7.12
N ILE A 157 -14.89 2.48 8.38
CA ILE A 157 -15.55 1.27 8.86
C ILE A 157 -17.04 1.49 9.10
N ASP A 158 -17.45 2.71 9.44
CA ASP A 158 -18.81 3.06 9.78
C ASP A 158 -19.64 3.38 8.53
N THR A 159 -19.04 4.07 7.56
CA THR A 159 -19.74 4.50 6.33
C THR A 159 -19.49 3.58 5.14
N GLY A 160 -18.41 2.79 5.16
CA GLY A 160 -17.96 2.01 4.01
C GLY A 160 -17.43 2.88 2.86
N GLU A 161 -17.20 4.18 3.08
CA GLU A 161 -16.58 5.05 2.09
C GLU A 161 -15.12 4.64 1.87
N ALA A 162 -14.74 4.50 0.60
CA ALA A 162 -13.40 4.08 0.21
C ALA A 162 -12.58 5.24 -0.37
N LEU A 163 -11.31 5.28 0.02
CA LEU A 163 -10.26 6.16 -0.49
C LEU A 163 -9.22 5.31 -1.19
N ALA A 164 -8.77 5.71 -2.38
CA ALA A 164 -7.64 5.03 -3.02
C ALA A 164 -6.74 6.00 -3.78
N TYR A 165 -5.44 5.73 -3.71
CA TYR A 165 -4.38 6.42 -4.43
C TYR A 165 -3.78 5.49 -5.46
N LEU A 166 -3.46 6.01 -6.64
CA LEU A 166 -2.78 5.30 -7.70
C LEU A 166 -1.45 5.99 -7.96
N GLY A 167 -0.35 5.24 -7.91
CA GLY A 167 0.98 5.83 -8.05
C GLY A 167 2.07 4.88 -8.50
N LEU A 168 3.22 5.47 -8.81
CA LEU A 168 4.46 4.81 -9.16
C LEU A 168 5.34 4.74 -7.90
N PRO A 169 5.56 3.55 -7.31
CA PRO A 169 6.38 3.40 -6.13
C PRO A 169 7.85 3.71 -6.44
N ARG A 170 8.55 4.21 -5.43
CA ARG A 170 9.97 4.56 -5.45
C ARG A 170 10.67 3.86 -4.30
N ASP A 171 11.83 3.25 -4.58
CA ASP A 171 12.76 2.82 -3.54
C ASP A 171 13.20 4.04 -2.72
N ASN A 172 12.82 4.07 -1.44
CA ASN A 172 13.04 5.17 -0.51
C ASN A 172 13.76 4.72 0.77
N ARG A 173 14.51 3.60 0.71
CA ARG A 173 15.32 3.11 1.84
C ARG A 173 16.35 4.14 2.32
N ASP A 174 16.84 4.97 1.41
CA ASP A 174 17.75 6.09 1.71
C ASP A 174 16.99 7.38 2.13
N GLY A 175 15.69 7.28 2.38
CA GLY A 175 14.81 8.39 2.72
C GLY A 175 14.10 9.03 1.51
N GLY A 176 13.24 9.99 1.81
CA GLY A 176 12.39 10.68 0.83
C GLY A 176 11.02 10.03 0.62
N SER A 177 10.27 10.56 -0.35
CA SER A 177 8.90 10.08 -0.62
C SER A 177 8.93 8.64 -1.17
N PRO A 178 8.00 7.77 -0.72
CA PRO A 178 7.81 6.43 -1.27
C PRO A 178 7.26 6.43 -2.70
N TRP A 179 6.96 7.61 -3.29
CA TRP A 179 6.38 7.72 -4.62
C TRP A 179 7.24 8.57 -5.55
N PHE A 180 7.32 8.18 -6.83
CA PHE A 180 7.78 9.07 -7.89
C PHE A 180 6.67 10.06 -8.29
N GLN A 181 5.46 9.51 -8.44
CA GLN A 181 4.24 10.21 -8.78
C GLN A 181 3.09 9.44 -8.13
N VAL A 182 2.11 10.15 -7.58
CA VAL A 182 0.92 9.54 -6.99
C VAL A 182 -0.23 10.52 -7.12
N GLN A 183 -1.42 10.01 -7.39
CA GLN A 183 -2.63 10.82 -7.44
C GLN A 183 -3.74 10.15 -6.62
N LEU A 184 -4.61 10.99 -6.07
CA LEU A 184 -5.90 10.53 -5.57
C LEU A 184 -6.69 9.96 -6.75
N TRP A 185 -7.17 8.74 -6.61
CA TRP A 185 -7.89 8.03 -7.66
C TRP A 185 -9.35 7.81 -7.31
N LEU A 186 -9.66 7.44 -6.06
CA LEU A 186 -11.02 7.20 -5.56
C LEU A 186 -11.24 7.95 -4.26
N GLY A 187 -12.46 8.50 -4.09
CA GLY A 187 -12.89 9.17 -2.88
C GLY A 187 -12.44 10.63 -2.80
N GLN A 188 -12.61 11.21 -1.61
CA GLN A 188 -12.05 12.50 -1.21
C GLN A 188 -11.05 12.22 -0.09
N PRO A 189 -9.90 12.91 -0.05
CA PRO A 189 -9.03 12.79 1.11
C PRO A 189 -9.79 13.36 2.30
N ALA A 190 -9.74 12.72 3.46
CA ALA A 190 -10.20 13.35 4.69
C ALA A 190 -9.53 14.74 4.78
N HIS A 191 -10.31 15.78 5.07
CA HIS A 191 -9.77 17.14 5.18
C HIS A 191 -8.53 17.10 6.07
N SER A 192 -7.37 17.43 5.51
CA SER A 192 -6.20 17.72 6.31
C SER A 192 -6.63 18.80 7.28
N VAL A 193 -6.76 18.44 8.57
CA VAL A 193 -6.56 19.42 9.64
C VAL A 193 -5.08 19.76 9.54
N LEU A 194 -4.76 20.64 8.59
CA LEU A 194 -3.48 21.31 8.52
C LEU A 194 -3.35 21.97 9.88
N ALA A 195 -2.46 21.40 10.71
CA ALA A 195 -1.83 22.15 11.76
C ALA A 195 -1.27 23.40 11.09
N GLN A 196 -1.96 24.53 11.27
CA GLN A 196 -1.37 25.82 11.02
C GLN A 196 -0.21 25.91 12.01
N ALA A 197 1.00 25.65 11.51
CA ALA A 197 2.21 26.17 12.10
C ALA A 197 2.17 27.70 11.90
N GLY A 198 1.36 28.36 12.72
CA GLY A 198 1.35 29.80 12.91
C GLY A 198 2.02 30.09 14.24
N ASP A 199 3.20 30.70 14.18
CA ASP A 199 3.85 31.36 15.31
C ASP A 199 2.84 32.30 16.01
N GLY A 200 2.54 32.00 17.28
CA GLY A 200 1.67 32.79 18.15
C GLY A 200 1.72 32.24 19.58
N PRO A 201 1.64 33.09 20.62
CA PRO A 201 2.21 32.80 21.94
C PRO A 201 1.49 31.68 22.67
N THR A 202 2.29 30.82 23.32
CA THR A 202 1.88 29.69 24.13
C THR A 202 0.88 30.10 25.21
N VAL A 203 -0.37 29.68 25.06
CA VAL A 203 -1.35 29.64 26.15
C VAL A 203 -1.25 28.26 26.79
N PRO A 204 -1.07 28.12 28.11
CA PRO A 204 -1.08 26.81 28.74
C PRO A 204 -2.50 26.22 28.70
N ASP A 205 -2.61 24.99 28.21
CA ASP A 205 -3.87 24.24 28.20
C ASP A 205 -4.40 24.02 29.63
N PRO A 206 -5.71 24.13 29.88
CA PRO A 206 -6.29 23.73 31.15
C PRO A 206 -6.30 22.20 31.26
N ALA A 207 -5.67 21.67 32.31
CA ALA A 207 -5.63 20.23 32.60
C ALA A 207 -7.05 19.64 32.70
N LEU A 208 -7.29 18.54 31.97
CA LEU A 208 -8.51 17.74 32.10
C LEU A 208 -8.50 17.02 33.46
N PRO A 209 -9.64 16.93 34.17
CA PRO A 209 -9.69 16.28 35.47
C PRO A 209 -9.62 14.75 35.28
N GLY A 210 -8.50 14.14 35.70
CA GLY A 210 -8.36 12.68 35.75
C GLY A 210 -6.96 12.10 35.49
N GLU A 211 -5.99 12.91 35.04
CA GLU A 211 -4.63 12.41 34.82
C GLU A 211 -3.83 12.38 36.12
N VAL A 212 -3.61 11.18 36.66
CA VAL A 212 -2.60 10.95 37.69
C VAL A 212 -1.25 10.73 36.99
N PRO A 213 -0.19 11.47 37.32
CA PRO A 213 1.13 11.27 36.71
C PRO A 213 1.65 9.87 37.01
N ILE A 214 2.06 9.14 35.96
CA ILE A 214 2.78 7.87 36.11
C ILE A 214 4.17 8.20 36.65
N PRO A 215 4.61 7.64 37.80
CA PRO A 215 5.95 7.90 38.31
C PRO A 215 7.01 7.25 37.43
N ASP A 216 8.07 8.01 37.13
CA ASP A 216 9.25 7.53 36.41
C ASP A 216 9.93 6.41 37.23
N LEU A 217 9.98 5.20 36.64
CA LEU A 217 10.77 4.09 37.16
C LEU A 217 12.16 4.16 36.55
N ASP A 218 13.17 4.45 37.38
CA ASP A 218 14.58 4.35 37.00
C ASP A 218 14.94 2.90 36.65
N ILE A 219 15.02 2.59 35.35
CA ILE A 219 15.49 1.30 34.87
C ILE A 219 17.02 1.28 34.94
N LEU A 220 17.56 0.65 35.98
CA LEU A 220 18.99 0.27 36.05
C LEU A 220 19.28 -0.85 35.03
N VAL A 221 19.77 -0.46 33.85
CA VAL A 221 20.27 -1.38 32.83
C VAL A 221 21.56 -2.05 33.32
N ARG A 222 21.51 -3.35 33.62
CA ARG A 222 22.73 -4.15 33.87
C ARG A 222 23.50 -4.38 32.56
N PRO A 223 24.84 -4.20 32.54
CA PRO A 223 25.64 -4.46 31.35
C PRO A 223 25.75 -5.96 31.04
N LYS A 224 25.50 -6.30 29.78
CA LYS A 224 25.57 -7.64 29.19
C LYS A 224 27.04 -8.06 29.00
N ARG A 225 27.53 -9.06 29.74
CA ARG A 225 28.84 -9.69 29.46
C ARG A 225 28.72 -10.60 28.22
N ARG A 226 29.67 -10.48 27.27
CA ARG A 226 29.84 -11.36 26.11
C ARG A 226 31.33 -11.74 25.97
N GLY A 227 31.60 -13.02 25.69
CA GLY A 227 32.92 -13.64 25.44
C GLY A 227 33.44 -14.42 26.66
N ASP A 228 33.88 -15.69 26.61
CA ASP A 228 34.53 -16.43 25.52
C ASP A 228 34.38 -17.97 25.67
N GLY A 229 34.51 -18.70 24.55
CA GLY A 229 35.28 -19.96 24.49
C GLY A 229 34.59 -21.31 24.75
N VAL A 230 34.44 -22.11 23.70
CA VAL A 230 34.04 -23.54 23.62
C VAL A 230 35.26 -24.44 23.97
N PRO A 231 35.13 -25.66 24.54
CA PRO A 231 34.98 -26.87 23.72
C PRO A 231 34.00 -27.95 24.21
N LEU A 232 33.35 -28.57 23.23
CA LEU A 232 32.70 -29.89 23.28
C LEU A 232 33.71 -30.99 23.63
N SER A 233 33.50 -31.67 24.76
CA SER A 233 33.88 -33.08 24.93
C SER A 233 33.13 -33.73 26.09
N ALA A 234 32.76 -34.99 25.86
CA ALA A 234 32.38 -36.02 26.84
C ALA A 234 30.97 -35.97 27.48
N LEU A 235 30.01 -36.60 26.80
CA LEU A 235 29.14 -37.59 27.46
C LEU A 235 29.08 -38.83 26.55
N ALA A 236 29.96 -39.78 26.88
CA ALA A 236 29.72 -41.21 26.67
C ALA A 236 28.99 -41.74 27.91
#